data_AF-A0A359D8Y7-F1
#
_entry.id   AF-A0A359D8Y7-F1
#
_cell.length_a   1.000
_cell.length_b   1.000
_cell.length_c   1.000
_cell.angle_alpha   90.00
_cell.angle_beta   90.00
_cell.angle_gamma   90.00
#
_symmetry.space_group_name_H-M   'P 1'
#
loop_
_entity.id
_entity.type
_entity.pdbx_description
1 polymer ?
#
loop_
_entity_poly.entity_id
_entity_poly.type
_entity_poly.pdbx_seq_one_letter_code
_entity_poly.pdbx_strand_id
1 'polypeptide(L)' 'DVGFYYMSNALGRLLGTLLSGWVYQAYGLAACLWISAAFVLLAALISSALPRHPEP' A
#
# COMPACT_ATOMS: atom_id res chain seq x y z
N ASP A 1 -2.52 17.78 -6.99
CA ASP A 1 -2.10 17.59 -8.38
C ASP A 1 -0.89 16.67 -8.43
N VAL A 2 0.31 17.03 -8.86
CA VAL A 2 1.39 16.03 -8.99
C VAL A 2 2.22 15.83 -7.71
N GLY A 3 2.46 16.91 -6.94
CA GLY A 3 3.30 16.87 -5.74
C GLY A 3 2.75 15.98 -4.63
N PHE A 4 1.43 16.01 -4.41
CA PHE A 4 0.78 15.14 -3.42
C PHE A 4 0.91 13.66 -3.81
N TYR A 5 0.75 13.32 -5.09
CA TYR A 5 0.95 11.96 -5.59
C TYR A 5 2.39 11.48 -5.38
N TYR A 6 3.40 12.31 -5.68
CA TYR A 6 4.80 11.96 -5.43
C TYR A 6 5.11 11.81 -3.94
N MET A 7 4.56 12.67 -3.07
CA MET A 7 4.70 12.54 -1.62
C MET A 7 4.07 11.24 -1.12
N SER A 8 2.87 10.90 -1.60
CA SER A 8 2.21 9.61 -1.30
C SER A 8 3.04 8.42 -1.78
N ASN A 9 3.66 8.48 -2.96
CA ASN A 9 4.54 7.42 -3.46
C ASN A 9 5.81 7.27 -2.62
N ALA A 10 6.47 8.38 -2.27
CA ALA A 10 7.66 8.37 -1.42
C ALA A 10 7.37 7.80 -0.02
N LEU A 11 6.26 8.22 0.59
CA LEU A 11 5.82 7.71 1.88
C LEU A 11 5.51 6.20 1.82
N GLY A 12 4.82 5.74 0.77
CA GLY A 12 4.52 4.33 0.58
C GLY A 12 5.78 3.45 0.49
N ARG A 13 6.81 3.93 -0.22
CA ARG A 13 8.11 3.23 -0.32
C ARG A 13 8.86 3.22 1.01
N LEU A 14 8.83 4.31 1.76
CA LEU A 14 9.46 4.40 3.08
C LEU A 14 8.80 3.43 4.06
N LEU A 15 7.47 3.51 4.20
CA LEU A 15 6.70 2.64 5.10
C LEU A 15 6.83 1.17 4.71
N GLY A 16 6.70 0.84 3.42
CA GLY A 16 6.81 -0.54 2.94
C GLY A 16 8.19 -1.15 3.25
N THR A 17 9.26 -0.37 3.12
CA THR A 17 10.63 -0.86 3.40
C THR A 17 10.88 -1.04 4.90
N LEU A 18 10.50 -0.06 5.72
CA LEU A 18 10.69 -0.14 7.17
C LEU A 18 9.81 -1.22 7.80
N LEU A 19 8.53 -1.27 7.43
CA LEU A 19 7.58 -2.23 7.97
C LEU A 19 7.95 -3.66 7.54
N SER A 20 8.29 -3.89 6.26
CA SER A 20 8.69 -5.23 5.82
C SER A 20 10.00 -5.68 6.45
N GLY A 21 10.98 -4.80 6.63
CA GLY A 21 12.22 -5.12 7.33
C GLY A 21 11.98 -5.49 8.80
N TRP A 22 11.10 -4.75 9.48
CA TRP A 22 10.75 -5.06 10.87
C TRP A 22 9.97 -6.37 11.00
N VAL A 23 8.92 -6.56 10.19
CA VAL A 23 8.09 -7.77 10.20
C VAL A 23 8.92 -8.99 9.83
N TYR A 24 9.82 -8.88 8.85
CA TYR A 24 10.66 -10.01 8.44
C TYR A 24 11.54 -10.51 9.58
N GLN A 25 12.13 -9.59 10.35
CA GLN A 25 12.95 -9.96 11.51
C GLN A 25 12.13 -10.57 12.65
N ALA A 26 10.89 -10.13 12.84
CA ALA A 26 10.04 -10.61 13.94
C ALA A 26 9.27 -11.90 13.62
N TYR A 27 8.79 -12.06 12.38
CA TYR A 27 7.82 -13.09 11.99
C TYR A 27 8.16 -13.82 10.68
N GLY A 28 9.28 -13.47 10.02
CA GLY A 28 9.74 -14.13 8.81
C GLY A 28 9.00 -13.74 7.53
N LEU A 29 9.29 -14.46 6.44
CA LEU A 29 8.84 -14.12 5.08
C LEU A 29 7.33 -14.25 4.88
N ALA A 30 6.71 -15.30 5.42
CA ALA A 30 5.29 -15.56 5.24
C ALA A 30 4.41 -14.42 5.80
N ALA A 31 4.79 -13.86 6.95
CA ALA A 31 4.10 -12.73 7.55
C ALA A 31 4.22 -11.45 6.70
N CYS A 32 5.40 -11.18 6.12
CA CYS A 32 5.58 -10.06 5.19
C CYS A 32 4.65 -10.15 3.98
N LEU A 33 4.50 -11.35 3.40
CA LEU A 33 3.62 -11.57 2.25
C LEU A 33 2.15 -11.33 2.61
N TRP A 34 1.71 -11.84 3.75
CA TRP A 34 0.33 -11.61 4.23
C TRP A 34 0.03 -10.13 4.47
N ILE A 35 0.95 -9.39 5.08
CA ILE A 35 0.78 -7.95 5.33
C ILE A 35 0.77 -7.17 4.01
N SER A 36 1.65 -7.51 3.06
CA SER A 36 1.65 -6.90 1.72
C SER A 36 0.34 -7.18 0.97
N ALA A 37 -0.14 -8.43 1.01
CA ALA A 37 -1.43 -8.81 0.42
C ALA A 37 -2.59 -8.03 1.06
N ALA A 38 -2.60 -7.86 2.39
CA ALA A 38 -3.61 -7.07 3.08
C ALA A 38 -3.63 -5.60 2.62
N PHE A 39 -2.46 -4.98 2.42
CA PHE A 39 -2.36 -3.61 1.91
C PHE A 39 -2.90 -3.48 0.48
N VAL A 40 -2.59 -4.44 -0.39
CA VAL A 40 -3.12 -4.48 -1.76
C VAL A 40 -4.64 -4.68 -1.75
N LEU A 41 -5.15 -5.57 -0.89
CA LEU A 41 -6.58 -5.81 -0.75
C LEU A 41 -7.31 -4.56 -0.24
N LEU A 42 -6.74 -3.87 0.75
CA LEU A 42 -7.28 -2.59 1.23
C LEU A 42 -7.32 -1.54 0.11
N ALA A 43 -6.24 -1.40 -0.66
CA ALA A 43 -6.21 -0.49 -1.79
C ALA A 43 -7.30 -0.83 -2.83
N ALA A 44 -7.48 -2.12 -3.14
CA ALA A 44 -8.51 -2.59 -4.07
C ALA A 44 -9.93 -2.29 -3.55
N LEU A 45 -10.20 -2.48 -2.26
CA LEU A 45 -11.50 -2.15 -1.64
C LEU A 45 -11.78 -0.65 -1.66
N ILE A 46 -10.77 0.18 -1.36
CA ILE A 46 -10.91 1.63 -1.42
C ILE A 46 -11.16 2.09 -2.87
N SER A 47 -10.42 1.52 -3.83
CA SER A 47 -10.62 1.82 -5.25
C SER A 47 -11.97 1.36 -5.79
N SER A 48 -12.52 0.25 -5.29
CA SER A 48 -13.84 -0.23 -5.71
C SER A 48 -15.00 0.57 -5.10
N ALA A 49 -14.79 1.14 -3.90
CA ALA A 49 -15.73 2.05 -3.27
C ALA A 49 -15.73 3.45 -3.91
N LEU A 50 -14.71 3.79 -4.71
CA LEU A 50 -14.62 5.08 -5.37
C LEU A 50 -15.67 5.17 -6.49
N PRO A 51 -16.51 6.22 -6.52
CA PRO A 51 -17.49 6.40 -7.57
C PRO A 51 -16.78 6.51 -8.92
N ARG A 52 -17.17 5.63 -9.85
CA ARG A 52 -16.75 5.72 -11.24
C ARG A 52 -17.43 6.93 -11.85
N HIS A 53 -16.73 8.05 -11.90
CA HIS A 53 -17.16 9.17 -12.74
C HIS A 53 -17.16 8.67 -14.19
N PRO A 54 -18.30 8.68 -14.91
CA PRO A 54 -18.31 8.50 -16.34
C PRO A 54 -17.59 9.71 -16.94
N GLU A 55 -16.49 9.46 -17.63
CA GLU A 55 -15.85 10.48 -18.46
C GLU A 55 -16.78 10.77 -19.66
N PRO A 56 -17.06 12.05 -20.01
CA PRO A 56 -17.84 12.41 -21.20
C PRO A 56 -17.07 12.18 -22.51
#